data_AF-A0A8B9I9M1-F1
#
_entry.id   AF-A0A8B9I9M1-F1
#
_cell.length_a   1.000
_cell.length_b   1.000
_cell.length_c   1.000
_cell.angle_alpha   90.00
_cell.angle_beta   90.00
_cell.angle_gamma   90.00
#
_symmetry.space_group_name_H-M   'P 1'
#
loop_
_entity.id
_entity.type
_entity.pdbx_description
1 polymer ?
#
loop_
_entity_poly.entity_id
_entity_poly.type
_entity_poly.pdbx_seq_one_letter_code
_entity_poly.pdbx_strand_id
1 'polypeptide(L)'
;MTPQFKEEPAVRSNLKKFNNQDFGHLRALCLSQGWLFEDDTFPAHISSIGASLLPEDQLQQIEWRRPTVSYASQGVSQGVAVKGSWTFTASGSVP
;
A
#
# COMPACT_ATOMS: atom_id res chain seq x y z
N MET A 1 19.54 5.74 34.86
CA MET A 1 18.09 5.80 34.59
C MET A 1 17.86 5.48 33.12
N THR A 2 17.34 4.30 32.80
CA THR A 2 16.88 3.95 31.44
C THR A 2 15.48 4.51 31.22
N PRO A 3 15.19 5.16 30.08
CA PRO A 3 13.84 5.59 29.77
C PRO A 3 12.98 4.35 29.52
N GLN A 4 11.99 4.14 30.39
CA GLN A 4 10.87 3.24 30.17
C GLN A 4 9.97 3.88 29.10
N PHE A 5 10.12 3.46 27.85
CA PHE A 5 9.08 3.69 26.86
C PHE A 5 7.87 2.88 27.30
N LYS A 6 6.85 3.55 27.84
CA LYS A 6 5.52 2.96 28.04
C LYS A 6 5.01 2.57 26.66
N GLU A 7 4.94 1.27 26.38
CA GLU A 7 4.07 0.77 25.32
C GLU A 7 2.64 1.13 25.71
N GLU A 8 2.09 2.15 25.06
CA GLU A 8 0.70 2.55 25.17
C GLU A 8 -0.16 1.47 24.47
N PRO A 9 -1.09 0.81 25.17
CA PRO A 9 -1.80 -0.32 24.61
C PRO A 9 -2.97 0.14 23.72
N ALA A 10 -2.95 -0.38 22.49
CA ALA A 10 -4.14 -0.73 21.71
C ALA A 10 -4.87 0.37 20.91
N VAL A 11 -4.15 1.19 20.13
CA VAL A 11 -4.75 1.86 18.95
C VAL A 11 -5.10 0.90 17.80
N ARG A 12 -4.75 -0.40 17.90
CA ARG A 12 -4.96 -1.42 16.85
C ARG A 12 -6.12 -2.38 17.10
N SER A 13 -6.82 -2.27 18.23
CA SER A 13 -7.85 -3.25 18.64
C SER A 13 -9.14 -3.18 17.81
N ASN A 14 -9.34 -2.12 17.02
CA ASN A 14 -10.54 -1.89 16.21
C ASN A 14 -10.31 -2.08 14.70
N LEU A 15 -9.21 -2.74 14.29
CA LEU A 15 -8.95 -3.04 12.88
C LEU A 15 -9.82 -4.21 12.42
N LYS A 16 -10.91 -3.90 11.72
CA LYS A 16 -11.78 -4.91 11.11
C LYS A 16 -11.13 -5.46 9.85
N LYS A 17 -11.04 -6.79 9.75
CA LYS A 17 -10.62 -7.47 8.53
C LYS A 17 -11.64 -7.19 7.42
N PHE A 18 -11.17 -6.69 6.29
CA PHE A 18 -11.98 -6.53 5.09
C PHE A 18 -11.96 -7.84 4.30
N ASN A 19 -13.12 -8.31 3.84
CA ASN A 19 -13.24 -9.57 3.07
C ASN A 19 -12.53 -10.79 3.69
N ASN A 20 -12.51 -10.87 5.03
CA ASN A 20 -11.79 -11.91 5.79
C ASN A 20 -10.27 -12.02 5.47
N GLN A 21 -9.67 -11.00 4.88
CA GLN A 21 -8.23 -10.96 4.62
C GLN A 21 -7.47 -10.68 5.92
N ASP A 22 -6.66 -11.63 6.35
CA ASP A 22 -5.75 -11.48 7.49
C ASP A 22 -4.33 -11.24 6.98
N PHE A 23 -3.83 -10.01 7.17
CA PHE A 23 -2.49 -9.63 6.73
C PHE A 23 -1.39 -10.53 7.30
N GLY A 24 -1.46 -10.87 8.60
CA GLY A 24 -0.44 -11.66 9.27
C GLY A 24 -0.37 -13.07 8.69
N HIS A 25 -1.52 -13.70 8.51
CA HIS A 25 -1.64 -15.03 7.91
C HIS A 25 -1.19 -15.04 6.45
N LEU A 26 -1.71 -14.12 5.63
CA LEU A 26 -1.37 -14.02 4.21
C LEU A 26 0.13 -13.79 4.00
N ARG A 27 0.73 -12.88 4.77
CA ARG A 27 2.16 -12.62 4.72
C ARG A 27 2.98 -13.86 5.11
N ALA A 28 2.61 -14.53 6.20
CA ALA A 28 3.33 -15.73 6.65
C ALA A 28 3.25 -16.86 5.59
N LEU A 29 2.07 -17.06 5.00
CA LEU A 29 1.83 -18.03 3.94
C LEU A 29 2.74 -17.76 2.73
N CYS A 30 2.67 -16.56 2.15
CA CYS A 30 3.49 -16.20 0.99
C CYS A 30 4.99 -16.34 1.27
N LEU A 31 5.46 -15.91 2.45
CA LEU A 31 6.87 -16.04 2.82
C LEU A 31 7.30 -17.50 2.98
N SER A 32 6.46 -18.34 3.58
CA SER A 32 6.76 -19.77 3.74
C SER A 32 6.83 -20.52 2.41
N GLN A 33 6.06 -20.07 1.41
CA GLN A 33 6.05 -20.62 0.06
C GLN A 33 7.09 -19.98 -0.87
N GLY A 34 7.69 -18.85 -0.45
CA GLY A 34 8.59 -18.06 -1.29
C GLY A 34 7.88 -17.34 -2.43
N TRP A 35 6.58 -17.06 -2.28
CA TRP A 35 5.74 -16.43 -3.31
C TRP A 35 5.51 -14.94 -3.02
N LEU A 36 5.19 -14.20 -4.07
CA LEU A 36 4.67 -12.85 -3.95
C LEU A 36 3.14 -12.91 -3.79
N PHE A 37 2.61 -12.07 -2.91
CA PHE A 37 1.17 -11.99 -2.71
C PHE A 37 0.46 -11.39 -3.92
N GLU A 38 -0.60 -12.02 -4.37
CA GLU A 38 -1.57 -11.50 -5.36
C GLU A 38 -2.95 -11.44 -4.70
N ASP A 39 -3.67 -10.35 -4.90
CA ASP A 39 -4.96 -10.12 -4.24
C ASP A 39 -6.11 -10.52 -5.17
N ASP A 40 -6.76 -11.64 -4.85
CA ASP A 40 -7.92 -12.12 -5.61
C ASP A 40 -9.14 -11.20 -5.50
N THR A 41 -9.25 -10.42 -4.41
CA THR A 41 -10.37 -9.48 -4.20
C THR A 41 -10.16 -8.17 -4.97
N PHE A 42 -8.92 -7.89 -5.36
CA PHE A 42 -8.55 -6.72 -6.13
C PHE A 42 -7.44 -7.06 -7.15
N PRO A 43 -7.80 -7.79 -8.22
CA PRO A 43 -6.82 -8.35 -9.15
C PRO A 43 -6.13 -7.26 -9.96
N ALA A 44 -4.97 -7.57 -10.52
CA ALA A 44 -4.26 -6.74 -11.49
C ALA A 44 -4.99 -6.74 -12.87
N HIS A 45 -6.23 -6.28 -12.89
CA HIS A 45 -7.14 -6.32 -14.04
C HIS A 45 -7.79 -4.95 -14.27
N ILE A 46 -8.23 -4.68 -15.51
CA ILE A 46 -8.87 -3.43 -15.91
C ILE A 46 -10.08 -3.07 -15.01
N SER A 47 -10.81 -4.09 -14.51
CA SER A 47 -11.91 -3.90 -13.57
C SER A 47 -11.49 -3.19 -12.26
N SER A 48 -10.24 -3.36 -11.84
CA SER A 48 -9.69 -2.77 -10.62
C SER A 48 -9.24 -1.33 -10.83
N ILE A 49 -9.09 -0.88 -12.08
CA ILE A 49 -8.83 0.53 -12.39
C ILE A 49 -10.10 1.34 -12.13
N GLY A 50 -11.23 0.84 -12.62
CA GLY A 50 -12.55 1.47 -12.52
C GLY A 50 -13.14 1.78 -13.89
N ALA A 51 -14.47 1.69 -14.00
CA ALA A 51 -15.17 1.95 -15.26
C ALA A 51 -15.07 3.43 -15.66
N SER A 52 -14.84 3.69 -16.95
CA SER A 52 -14.89 5.03 -17.57
C SER A 52 -13.81 6.03 -17.12
N LEU A 53 -12.75 5.58 -16.45
CA LEU A 53 -11.61 6.45 -16.11
C LEU A 53 -10.68 6.69 -17.30
N LEU A 54 -10.58 5.71 -18.20
CA LEU A 54 -9.71 5.75 -19.37
C LEU A 54 -10.42 5.16 -20.59
N PRO A 55 -10.12 5.65 -21.81
CA PRO A 55 -10.52 5.02 -23.06
C PRO A 55 -10.01 3.57 -23.17
N GLU A 56 -10.76 2.71 -23.87
CA GLU A 56 -10.47 1.27 -23.96
C GLU A 56 -9.13 0.96 -24.65
N ASP A 57 -8.71 1.79 -25.60
CA ASP A 57 -7.40 1.70 -26.27
C ASP A 57 -6.24 1.95 -25.30
N GLN A 58 -6.42 2.84 -24.32
CA GLN A 58 -5.41 3.09 -23.30
C GLN A 58 -5.40 2.00 -22.22
N LEU A 59 -6.57 1.45 -21.87
CA LEU A 59 -6.68 0.38 -20.88
C LEU A 59 -5.91 -0.88 -21.31
N GLN A 60 -5.87 -1.18 -22.61
CA GLN A 60 -5.11 -2.33 -23.14
C GLN A 60 -3.58 -2.16 -23.05
N GLN A 61 -3.09 -0.93 -22.90
CA GLN A 61 -1.66 -0.63 -22.84
C GLN A 61 -1.11 -0.62 -21.39
N ILE A 62 -1.98 -0.80 -20.39
CA ILE A 62 -1.58 -0.71 -18.98
C ILE A 62 -0.96 -2.02 -18.52
N GLU A 63 0.25 -1.92 -17.97
CA GLU A 63 0.94 -3.02 -17.30
C GLU A 63 0.98 -2.80 -15.79
N TRP A 64 0.62 -3.84 -15.04
CA TRP A 64 0.71 -3.83 -13.58
C TRP A 64 2.13 -4.20 -13.15
N ARG A 65 2.82 -3.28 -12.45
CA ARG A 65 4.19 -3.49 -11.98
C ARG A 65 4.27 -3.34 -10.47
N ARG A 66 5.06 -4.22 -9.84
CA ARG A 66 5.37 -4.12 -8.41
C ARG A 66 6.53 -3.14 -8.22
N PRO A 67 6.49 -2.27 -7.20
CA PRO A 67 7.65 -1.48 -6.82
C PRO A 67 8.77 -2.44 -6.40
N THR A 68 9.78 -2.60 -7.25
CA THR A 68 10.98 -3.35 -6.89
C THR A 68 11.81 -2.44 -5.98
N VAL A 69 12.36 -2.98 -4.90
CA VAL A 69 13.15 -2.21 -3.92
C VAL A 69 14.51 -1.84 -4.55
N SER A 70 14.52 -0.91 -5.50
CA SER A 70 15.70 -0.24 -6.01
C SER A 70 15.77 1.17 -5.40
N TYR A 71 15.61 1.25 -4.09
CA TYR A 71 15.93 2.44 -3.30
C TYR A 71 17.02 2.09 -2.28
N ALA A 72 18.17 1.61 -2.77
CA ALA A 72 19.39 1.86 -2.01
C ALA A 72 19.61 3.37 -2.06
N SER A 73 19.36 4.04 -0.93
CA SER A 73 19.70 5.44 -0.66
C SER A 73 19.19 6.47 -1.69
N GLN A 74 17.95 6.91 -1.56
CA GLN A 74 17.62 8.32 -1.77
C GLN A 74 16.29 8.64 -1.09
N GLY A 75 16.31 9.67 -0.25
CA GLY A 75 15.25 10.01 0.69
C GLY A 75 13.91 10.31 0.02
N VAL A 76 12.85 10.09 0.80
CA VAL A 76 11.48 10.52 0.53
C VAL A 76 11.51 11.99 0.08
N SER A 77 11.16 12.25 -1.18
CA SER A 77 10.99 13.60 -1.73
C SER A 77 9.51 13.85 -2.00
N GLN A 78 9.07 15.04 -1.57
CA GLN A 78 7.71 15.52 -1.34
C GLN A 78 6.83 15.57 -2.61
N GLY A 79 5.51 15.39 -2.44
CA GLY A 79 4.53 15.71 -3.48
C GLY A 79 4.20 17.21 -3.51
N VAL A 80 4.19 17.82 -4.71
CA VAL A 80 3.56 19.13 -4.99
C VAL A 80 2.45 19.00 -6.04
N ALA A 81 1.23 19.44 -5.69
CA ALA A 81 0.03 19.39 -6.53
C ALA A 81 -0.01 20.58 -7.48
N VAL A 82 -0.13 20.32 -8.78
CA VAL A 82 -0.48 21.33 -9.78
C VAL A 82 -1.69 20.88 -10.60
N LYS A 83 -2.77 21.65 -10.44
CA LYS A 83 -4.10 21.61 -11.09
C LYS A 83 -4.76 20.23 -11.16
N GLY A 84 -5.49 19.91 -10.08
CA GLY A 84 -6.38 18.74 -9.95
C GLY A 84 -5.73 17.49 -9.36
N SER A 85 -4.45 17.58 -9.02
CA SER A 85 -3.58 16.51 -8.55
C SER A 85 -3.50 16.49 -7.02
N TRP A 86 -3.57 15.31 -6.40
CA TRP A 86 -3.41 15.14 -4.94
C TRP A 86 -1.93 15.14 -4.57
N THR A 87 -1.54 15.92 -3.56
CA THR A 87 -0.23 15.75 -2.94
C THR A 87 -0.28 15.65 -1.45
N PHE A 88 0.41 14.64 -0.92
CA PHE A 88 0.67 14.46 0.49
C PHE A 88 2.06 15.00 0.81
N THR A 89 2.11 15.98 1.71
CA THR A 89 3.28 16.26 2.55
C THR A 89 2.93 15.83 3.97
N ALA A 90 3.31 14.61 4.34
CA ALA A 90 3.35 14.21 5.74
C ALA A 90 4.73 14.60 6.30
N SER A 91 4.91 15.87 6.63
CA SER A 91 6.01 16.31 7.49
C SER A 91 5.42 16.61 8.87
N GLY A 92 5.77 15.79 9.86
CA GLY A 92 5.48 16.12 11.26
C GLY A 92 4.99 14.93 12.05
N SER A 93 5.86 14.51 12.98
CA SER A 93 5.68 13.55 14.06
C SER A 93 4.23 13.36 14.52
N VAL A 94 3.79 12.11 14.56
CA VAL A 94 2.59 11.70 15.29
C VAL A 94 2.95 11.66 16.79
N PRO A 95 2.25 12.39 17.68
CA PRO A 95 2.46 12.29 19.13
C PRO A 95 2.05 10.93 19.69
#